data_AF-A0A0C3JL55-F1
#
_entry.id   AF-A0A0C3JL55-F1
#
_cell.length_a   1.000
_cell.length_b   1.000
_cell.length_c   1.000
_cell.angle_alpha   90.00
_cell.angle_beta   90.00
_cell.angle_gamma   90.00
#
_symmetry.space_group_name_H-M   'P 1'
#
loop_
_entity.id
_entity.type
_entity.pdbx_description
1 polymer ?
#
loop_
_entity_poly.entity_id
_entity_poly.type
_entity_poly.pdbx_seq_one_letter_code
_entity_poly.pdbx_strand_id
1 'polypeptide(L)' 'THKKVAVWTTEEEGMLLDSLASHLSQAGDGNFKKVTWNAAAAHMANNYPPGPDNGDKTAESCEWKFK' A
#
# COMPACT_ATOMS: atom_id res chain seq x y z
N THR A 1 -18.43 13.59 -1.14
CA THR A 1 -17.30 13.74 -0.20
C THR A 1 -16.01 13.59 -0.99
N HIS A 2 -15.16 14.61 -1.05
CA HIS A 2 -13.86 14.47 -1.71
C HIS A 2 -12.99 13.50 -0.89
N LYS A 3 -12.53 12.41 -1.51
CA LYS A 3 -11.60 11.47 -0.88
C LYS A 3 -10.25 12.18 -0.70
N LYS A 4 -9.70 12.19 0.52
CA LYS A 4 -8.38 12.77 0.79
C LYS A 4 -7.30 11.92 0.10
N VAL A 5 -6.23 12.58 -0.36
CA VAL A 5 -5.08 11.90 -0.98
C VAL A 5 -4.24 11.26 0.11
N ALA A 6 -3.74 10.04 -0.13
CA ALA A 6 -2.80 9.39 0.76
C ALA A 6 -1.44 10.09 0.68
N VAL A 7 -0.99 10.64 1.80
CA VAL A 7 0.35 11.15 2.04
C VAL A 7 1.21 10.01 2.56
N TRP A 8 2.42 9.91 2.01
CA TRP A 8 3.39 8.85 2.28
C TRP A 8 4.63 9.41 2.96
N THR A 9 4.98 8.88 4.12
CA THR A 9 6.28 9.09 4.75
C THR A 9 7.29 8.06 4.25
N THR A 10 8.58 8.32 4.46
CA THR A 10 9.65 7.35 4.14
C THR A 10 9.48 6.02 4.88
N GLU A 11 8.98 6.04 6.12
CA GLU A 11 8.72 4.82 6.89
C GLU A 11 7.56 4.00 6.28
N GLU A 12 6.50 4.68 5.87
CA GLU A 12 5.34 4.05 5.23
C GLU A 12 5.70 3.45 3.87
N GLU A 13 6.56 4.13 3.10
CA GLU A 13 7.12 3.60 1.85
C GLU A 13 7.97 2.36 2.09
N GLY A 14 8.83 2.39 3.11
CA GLY A 14 9.64 1.23 3.51
C GLY A 14 8.77 0.04 3.89
N MET A 15 7.69 0.26 4.64
CA MET A 15 6.76 -0.81 5.02
C MET A 15 6.00 -1.37 3.82
N LEU A 16 5.59 -0.53 2.86
CA LEU A 16 5.00 -1.00 1.62
C LEU A 16 5.97 -1.92 0.86
N LEU A 17 7.23 -1.51 0.73
CA LEU A 17 8.25 -2.31 0.05
C LEU A 17 8.53 -3.64 0.76
N ASP A 18 8.62 -3.65 2.09
CA ASP A 18 8.83 -4.87 2.90
C ASP A 18 7.64 -5.85 2.76
N SER A 19 6.42 -5.31 2.76
CA SER A 19 5.19 -6.09 2.55
C SER A 19 5.17 -6.74 1.15
N LEU A 20 5.59 -5.99 0.12
CA LEU A 20 5.67 -6.49 -1.26
C LEU A 20 6.80 -7.50 -1.45
N ALA A 21 7.97 -7.26 -0.85
CA ALA A 21 9.11 -8.17 -0.90
C ALA A 21 8.76 -9.54 -0.31
N SER A 22 7.95 -9.58 0.76
CA SER A 22 7.43 -10.82 1.35
C SER A 22 6.54 -11.63 0.40
N HIS A 23 6.00 -11.00 -0.65
CA HIS A 23 5.14 -11.62 -1.66
C HIS A 23 5.79 -11.66 -3.05
N LEU A 24 7.11 -11.43 -3.15
CA LEU A 24 7.81 -11.33 -4.43
C LEU A 24 7.67 -12.59 -5.29
N SER A 25 7.66 -13.78 -4.66
CA SER A 25 7.47 -15.06 -5.36
C SER A 25 6.08 -15.24 -5.98
N GLN A 26 5.12 -14.41 -5.58
CA GLN A 26 3.76 -14.39 -6.13
C GLN A 26 3.59 -13.35 -7.24
N ALA A 27 4.59 -12.48 -7.42
CA ALA A 27 4.63 -11.56 -8.55
C ALA A 27 4.78 -12.39 -9.84
N GLY A 28 3.94 -12.08 -10.83
CA GLY A 28 3.98 -12.74 -12.14
C GLY A 28 4.95 -12.03 -13.07
N ASP A 29 4.45 -11.59 -14.23
CA ASP A 29 5.18 -10.87 -15.29
C ASP A 29 5.68 -9.46 -14.88
N GLY A 30 6.34 -9.35 -13.73
CA GLY A 30 6.79 -8.08 -13.14
C GLY A 30 5.67 -7.28 -12.47
N ASN A 31 4.47 -7.84 -12.29
CA ASN A 31 3.37 -7.15 -11.61
C ASN A 31 2.74 -8.00 -10.50
N PHE A 32 2.34 -7.34 -9.43
CA PHE A 32 1.61 -7.94 -8.32
C PHE A 32 0.12 -8.08 -8.66
N LYS A 33 -0.47 -9.19 -8.23
CA LYS A 33 -1.90 -9.44 -8.40
C LYS A 33 -2.69 -8.58 -7.42
N LYS A 34 -3.96 -8.35 -7.72
CA LYS A 34 -4.91 -7.63 -6.84
C LYS A 34 -4.93 -8.17 -5.40
N VAL A 35 -4.77 -9.48 -5.23
CA VAL A 35 -4.69 -10.11 -3.89
C VAL A 35 -3.50 -9.60 -3.08
N THR A 36 -2.34 -9.40 -3.70
CA THR A 36 -1.15 -8.88 -3.05
C THR A 36 -1.32 -7.41 -2.69
N TRP A 37 -1.90 -6.60 -3.58
CA TRP A 37 -2.20 -5.19 -3.27
C TRP A 37 -3.22 -5.04 -2.14
N ASN A 38 -4.21 -5.92 -2.06
CA ASN A 38 -5.15 -5.95 -0.94
C ASN A 38 -4.45 -6.34 0.37
N ALA A 39 -3.54 -7.31 0.33
CA ALA A 39 -2.76 -7.71 1.51
C ALA A 39 -1.85 -6.57 1.99
N ALA A 40 -1.16 -5.88 1.07
CA ALA A 40 -0.35 -4.71 1.38
C ALA A 40 -1.19 -3.60 2.01
N ALA A 41 -2.36 -3.28 1.45
CA ALA A 41 -3.27 -2.28 2.00
C ALA A 41 -3.76 -2.64 3.42
N ALA A 42 -4.08 -3.92 3.67
CA ALA A 42 -4.44 -4.39 5.00
C ALA A 42 -3.26 -4.26 5.99
N HIS A 43 -2.05 -4.58 5.54
CA HIS A 43 -0.84 -4.40 6.34
C HIS A 43 -0.58 -2.92 6.67
N MET A 44 -0.75 -2.02 5.69
CA MET A 44 -0.64 -0.59 5.90
C MET A 44 -1.70 -0.08 6.89
N ALA A 45 -2.95 -0.48 6.75
CA ALA A 45 -4.03 -0.04 7.64
C ALA A 45 -3.84 -0.50 9.10
N ASN A 46 -3.23 -1.67 9.31
CA ASN A 46 -2.93 -2.17 10.65
C ASN A 46 -1.82 -1.39 11.36
N ASN A 47 -0.81 -0.92 10.62
CA ASN A 47 0.35 -0.21 11.19
C ASN A 47 0.20 1.32 11.16
N TYR A 48 -0.51 1.84 10.15
CA TYR A 48 -0.74 3.26 9.92
C TYR A 48 -2.24 3.50 9.74
N PRO A 49 -3.02 3.49 10.85
CA PRO A 49 -4.45 3.70 10.79
C PRO A 49 -4.77 5.09 10.20
N PRO A 50 -5.91 5.25 9.51
CA PRO A 50 -6.27 6.51 8.88
C PRO A 50 -6.32 7.66 9.89
N GLY A 51 -5.49 8.67 9.66
CA GLY A 51 -5.54 9.92 10.40
C GLY A 51 -6.63 10.84 9.84
N PRO A 52 -7.15 11.80 10.63
CA PRO A 52 -8.19 12.73 10.17
C PRO A 52 -7.76 13.51 8.92
N ASP A 53 -6.46 13.71 8.70
CA ASP A 53 -5.90 14.51 7.60
C ASP A 53 -5.24 13.71 6.49
N ASN A 54 -5.18 12.38 6.61
CA ASN A 54 -4.55 11.52 5.60
C ASN A 54 -5.61 10.67 4.88
N GLY A 55 -5.43 10.48 3.57
CA GLY A 55 -6.23 9.53 2.80
C GLY A 55 -5.89 8.08 3.15
N ASP A 56 -6.87 7.19 3.00
CA ASP A 56 -6.67 5.75 3.18
C ASP A 56 -5.63 5.20 2.21
N LYS A 57 -4.70 4.41 2.74
CA LYS A 57 -3.73 3.65 1.95
C LYS A 57 -4.37 2.40 1.36
N THR A 58 -5.32 2.59 0.45
CA THR A 58 -5.99 1.51 -0.28
C THR A 58 -5.04 0.75 -1.21
N ALA A 59 -5.46 -0.42 -1.68
CA ALA A 59 -4.73 -1.22 -2.66
C ALA A 59 -4.31 -0.40 -3.89
N GLU A 60 -5.23 0.43 -4.41
CA GLU A 60 -4.96 1.34 -5.52
C GLU A 60 -3.88 2.37 -5.18
N SER A 61 -3.92 3.00 -4.00
CA SER A 61 -2.88 3.96 -3.60
C SER A 61 -1.52 3.29 -3.36
N CYS A 62 -1.50 2.04 -2.87
CA CYS A 62 -0.27 1.25 -2.73
C CYS A 62 0.33 0.94 -4.10
N GLU A 63 -0.51 0.54 -5.06
CA GLU A 63 -0.08 0.27 -6.43
C GLU A 63 0.43 1.55 -7.12
N TRP A 64 -0.30 2.65 -7.01
CA TRP A 64 0.10 3.95 -7.54
C TRP A 64 1.38 4.48 -6.92
N LYS A 65 1.63 4.19 -5.64
CA LYS A 65 2.84 4.63 -4.96
C LYS A 65 4.07 3.82 -5.38
N PHE A 66 3.89 2.54 -5.69
CA PHE A 66 4.97 1.66 -6.12
C PHE A 66 5.43 1.93 -7.56
N LYS A 67 4.52 2.38 -8.43
CA LYS A 67 4.78 2.73 -9.82
C LYS A 67 5.41 4.11 -9.98
#